data_AF-A0A1S4F782-F1
#
_entry.id   AF-A0A1S4F782-F1
#
_cell.length_a   1.000
_cell.length_b   1.000
_cell.length_c   1.000
_cell.angle_alpha   90.00
_cell.angle_beta   90.00
_cell.angle_gamma   90.00
#
_symmetry.space_group_name_H-M   'P 1'
#
loop_
_entity.id
_entity.type
_entity.pdbx_description
1 polymer ?
#
loop_
_entity_poly.entity_id
_entity_poly.type
_entity_poly.pdbx_seq_one_letter_code
_entity_poly.pdbx_strand_id
1 'polypeptide(L)'
;MVVILSNEADNFEEEPDFTCPDAPERCSQTITDRVPHKNVEYVVLSRAYTQGDLTPVLKDTACNPEWPLAAYWPVYVANFRATSSAEQTVFKEVSHFFAYNGLLTRMILLGKHYGGEAFQKYQEDSMLFDMLVYFVSKEDADRAIATCHQVSYYGYKLTVLPGRIPIYYDEKRSVRIVDVEAPYPQERQIEEDLSKHVPVQFIGRYSNCSVGVEFLSAADMLTAIEGQRRWAPHRMPCDTMKQRFIEGQVTKIIKYTIMATPSFLDMKPGAVVLRWLLEGYRPFVNLDWRGHTFPVMTDANRDSLQLEEVLEKLQDPDQRRTKAEKEAKTVLGQIQKFKAHKPNSGSV
;
A
#
# COMPACT_ATOMS: atom_id res chain seq x y z
N MET A 1 -10.79 23.07 -13.32
CA MET A 1 -9.74 24.07 -13.06
C MET A 1 -8.56 23.31 -12.46
N VAL A 2 -7.52 23.07 -13.25
CA VAL A 2 -6.33 22.31 -12.83
C VAL A 2 -5.41 23.31 -12.12
N VAL A 3 -5.25 23.16 -10.82
CA VAL A 3 -4.25 23.92 -10.05
C VAL A 3 -2.94 23.16 -10.19
N ILE A 4 -2.03 23.69 -10.99
CA ILE A 4 -0.64 23.23 -11.05
C ILE A 4 0.03 23.80 -9.80
N LEU A 5 0.23 22.98 -8.78
CA LEU A 5 1.10 23.33 -7.65
C LEU A 5 2.55 23.17 -8.14
N SER A 6 3.30 24.26 -8.14
CA SER A 6 4.71 24.28 -8.53
C SER A 6 5.56 23.44 -7.58
N ASN A 7 6.44 22.61 -8.15
CA ASN A 7 7.40 21.73 -7.48
C ASN A 7 8.54 22.47 -6.73
N GLU A 8 8.37 23.74 -6.39
CA GLU A 8 9.46 24.58 -5.86
C GLU A 8 9.71 24.42 -4.35
N ALA A 9 8.85 23.68 -3.64
CA ALA A 9 8.99 23.48 -2.19
C ALA A 9 10.10 22.49 -1.79
N ASP A 10 10.64 21.70 -2.73
CA ASP A 10 11.59 20.61 -2.45
C ASP A 10 13.08 21.02 -2.52
N ASN A 11 13.42 22.29 -2.82
CA ASN A 11 14.82 22.75 -2.97
C ASN A 11 15.42 23.46 -1.74
N PHE A 12 14.77 23.40 -0.57
CA PHE A 12 15.34 23.92 0.67
C PHE A 12 16.00 22.78 1.47
N GLU A 13 17.21 22.40 1.07
CA GLU A 13 18.06 21.38 1.72
C GLU A 13 18.91 21.91 2.88
N GLU A 14 18.72 23.13 3.36
CA GLU A 14 19.37 23.55 4.60
C GLU A 14 18.59 23.01 5.80
N GLU A 15 19.18 22.03 6.50
CA GLU A 15 18.73 21.68 7.86
C GLU A 15 18.73 22.97 8.69
N PRO A 16 17.60 23.34 9.31
CA PRO A 16 17.58 24.56 10.11
C PRO A 16 18.55 24.41 11.28
N ASP A 17 19.45 25.37 11.47
CA ASP A 17 20.34 25.40 12.63
C ASP A 17 19.55 25.82 13.87
N PHE A 18 19.12 24.81 14.63
CA PHE A 18 18.34 24.98 15.86
C PHE A 18 19.22 25.20 17.11
N THR A 19 20.55 25.33 16.96
CA THR A 19 21.45 25.58 18.09
C THR A 19 21.55 27.07 18.46
N CYS A 20 20.96 27.95 17.65
CA CYS A 20 21.00 29.38 17.86
C CYS A 20 19.79 29.85 18.70
N PRO A 21 19.99 30.48 19.88
CA PRO A 21 18.89 30.96 20.73
C PRO A 21 18.00 32.02 20.04
N ASP A 22 18.52 32.68 18.99
CA ASP A 22 17.82 33.71 18.21
C ASP A 22 17.19 33.16 16.91
N ALA A 23 17.23 31.84 16.68
CA ALA A 23 16.68 31.19 15.48
C ALA A 23 15.17 31.45 15.22
N PRO A 24 14.29 31.56 16.24
CA PRO A 24 12.86 31.80 15.99
C PRO A 24 12.59 33.15 15.33
N GLU A 25 13.33 34.19 15.71
CA GLU A 25 13.12 35.56 15.22
C GLU A 25 13.75 35.78 13.85
N ARG A 26 14.94 35.21 13.60
CA ARG A 26 15.60 35.30 12.28
C ARG A 26 14.84 34.54 11.19
N CYS A 27 14.31 33.34 11.47
CA CYS A 27 13.54 32.58 10.48
C CYS A 27 12.16 33.17 10.18
N SER A 28 11.60 33.95 11.11
CA SER A 28 10.31 34.61 10.91
C SER A 28 10.40 35.79 9.95
N GLN A 29 11.55 36.45 9.84
CA GLN A 29 11.73 37.64 8.98
C GLN A 29 12.16 37.30 7.55
N THR A 30 12.86 36.19 7.30
CA THR A 30 13.33 35.83 5.95
C THR A 30 12.28 35.12 5.08
N ILE A 31 11.19 34.60 5.65
CA ILE A 31 10.21 33.75 4.94
C ILE A 31 8.90 34.49 4.62
N THR A 32 8.61 35.61 5.26
CA THR A 32 7.41 36.42 4.93
C THR A 32 7.41 36.96 3.50
N ASP A 33 8.55 36.96 2.80
CA ASP A 33 8.69 37.65 1.51
C ASP A 33 8.81 36.74 0.27
N ARG A 34 8.76 35.39 0.37
CA ARG A 34 9.01 34.55 -0.84
C ARG A 34 8.09 33.37 -1.12
N VAL A 35 7.08 33.09 -0.29
CA VAL A 35 6.02 32.15 -0.68
C VAL A 35 4.71 32.92 -0.76
N PRO A 36 4.04 32.99 -1.92
CA PRO A 36 2.76 33.68 -2.02
C PRO A 36 1.68 32.87 -1.28
N HIS A 37 1.61 33.02 0.05
CA HIS A 37 0.57 32.45 0.92
C HIS A 37 -0.76 33.22 0.81
N LYS A 38 -1.18 33.61 -0.40
CA LYS A 38 -2.51 34.18 -0.58
C LYS A 38 -3.52 33.04 -0.70
N ASN A 39 -4.31 32.87 0.37
CA ASN A 39 -5.50 32.00 0.48
C ASN A 39 -5.25 30.52 0.82
N VAL A 40 -4.30 30.22 1.70
CA VAL A 40 -4.16 28.85 2.21
C VAL A 40 -4.89 28.74 3.55
N GLU A 41 -5.95 27.94 3.60
CA GLU A 41 -6.68 27.67 4.84
C GLU A 41 -5.84 26.73 5.72
N TYR A 42 -5.37 27.25 6.85
CA TYR A 42 -4.57 26.51 7.81
C TYR A 42 -5.47 25.56 8.60
N VAL A 43 -5.21 24.26 8.51
CA VAL A 43 -5.90 23.27 9.34
C VAL A 43 -5.11 23.05 10.62
N VAL A 44 -5.66 23.53 11.74
CA VAL A 44 -5.10 23.31 13.08
C VAL A 44 -5.29 21.84 13.47
N LEU A 45 -4.22 21.21 13.95
CA LEU A 45 -4.25 19.84 14.45
C LEU A 45 -4.74 19.79 15.90
N SER A 46 -5.30 18.66 16.31
CA SER A 46 -5.74 18.44 17.70
C SER A 46 -4.59 18.42 18.70
N ARG A 47 -3.35 18.20 18.24
CA ARG A 47 -2.13 18.15 19.03
C ARG A 47 -0.99 18.81 18.24
N ALA A 48 -0.24 19.69 18.89
CA ALA A 48 1.06 20.14 18.42
C ALA A 48 2.15 19.23 19.00
N TYR A 49 3.16 18.94 18.19
CA TYR A 49 4.32 18.19 18.64
C TYR A 49 5.39 19.11 19.22
N THR A 50 6.24 18.57 20.08
CA THR A 50 7.37 19.26 20.67
C THR A 50 8.67 18.57 20.27
N GLN A 51 9.80 19.25 20.45
CA GLN A 51 11.11 18.63 20.22
C GLN A 51 11.33 17.38 21.10
N GLY A 52 10.78 17.37 22.31
CA GLY A 52 10.85 16.22 23.21
C GLY A 52 10.13 14.98 22.68
N ASP A 53 9.11 15.15 21.82
CA ASP A 53 8.40 14.03 21.21
C ASP A 53 9.26 13.29 20.17
N LEU A 54 10.31 13.91 19.62
CA LEU A 54 11.21 13.24 18.67
C LEU A 54 12.09 12.18 19.34
N THR A 55 12.29 12.30 20.65
CA THR A 55 13.08 11.38 21.46
C THR A 55 12.25 10.93 22.66
N PRO A 56 11.20 10.12 22.45
CA PRO A 56 10.32 9.68 23.52
C PRO A 56 11.13 8.88 24.55
N VAL A 57 10.86 9.17 25.83
CA VAL A 57 11.53 8.52 26.98
C VAL A 57 10.65 7.47 27.65
N LEU A 58 9.33 7.59 27.49
CA LEU A 58 8.37 6.66 28.06
C LEU A 58 8.44 5.34 27.30
N LYS A 59 8.84 4.28 27.99
CA LYS A 59 8.91 2.94 27.41
C LYS A 59 7.58 2.22 27.55
N ASP A 60 7.22 1.44 26.54
CA ASP A 60 6.09 0.52 26.58
C ASP A 60 6.34 -0.56 27.65
N THR A 61 5.45 -0.62 28.65
CA THR A 61 5.55 -1.57 29.77
C THR A 61 5.41 -3.02 29.35
N ALA A 62 4.81 -3.29 28.18
CA ALA A 62 4.72 -4.63 27.62
C ALA A 62 5.99 -5.04 26.84
N CYS A 63 6.93 -4.10 26.63
CA CYS A 63 8.17 -4.34 25.91
C CYS A 63 9.34 -4.55 26.89
N ASN A 64 10.39 -5.24 26.43
CA ASN A 64 11.65 -5.27 27.17
C ASN A 64 12.22 -3.84 27.24
N PRO A 65 12.49 -3.28 28.44
CA PRO A 65 13.01 -1.92 28.55
C PRO A 65 14.37 -1.73 27.88
N GLU A 66 15.15 -2.79 27.71
CA GLU A 66 16.44 -2.77 27.00
C GLU A 66 16.29 -2.84 25.47
N TRP A 67 15.07 -3.01 24.97
CA TRP A 67 14.82 -2.97 23.53
C TRP A 67 15.02 -1.54 23.00
N PRO A 68 15.86 -1.31 21.96
CA PRO A 68 16.15 0.03 21.46
C PRO A 68 14.91 0.81 21.01
N LEU A 69 13.84 0.11 20.60
CA LEU A 69 12.59 0.72 20.15
C LEU A 69 11.48 0.66 21.21
N ALA A 70 11.81 0.37 22.47
CA ALA A 70 10.84 0.25 23.56
C ALA A 70 10.04 1.54 23.80
N ALA A 71 10.63 2.71 23.51
CA ALA A 71 9.97 4.01 23.67
C ALA A 71 9.17 4.46 22.45
N TYR A 72 9.05 3.62 21.43
CA TYR A 72 8.24 3.89 20.24
C TYR A 72 7.11 2.89 20.14
N TRP A 73 6.06 3.21 19.40
CA TRP A 73 4.91 2.34 19.21
C TRP A 73 4.76 1.96 17.74
N PRO A 74 5.08 0.71 17.35
CA PRO A 74 4.97 0.28 15.97
C PRO A 74 3.52 0.02 15.61
N VAL A 75 3.19 0.37 14.38
CA VAL A 75 1.94 0.06 13.68
C VAL A 75 2.31 -0.68 12.40
N TYR A 76 1.68 -1.83 12.17
CA TYR A 76 1.78 -2.54 10.91
C TYR A 76 0.93 -1.84 9.86
N VAL A 77 1.54 -1.55 8.72
CA VAL A 77 0.88 -0.92 7.57
C VAL A 77 1.11 -1.83 6.36
N ALA A 78 0.04 -2.20 5.68
CA ALA A 78 0.07 -2.98 4.45
C ALA A 78 -0.80 -2.36 3.35
N ASN A 79 -0.57 -2.79 2.12
CA ASN A 79 -1.13 -2.23 0.88
C ASN A 79 -0.77 -0.74 0.67
N PHE A 80 0.37 -0.29 1.20
CA PHE A 80 0.82 1.08 0.97
C PHE A 80 1.53 1.18 -0.37
N ARG A 81 0.93 1.89 -1.34
CA ARG A 81 1.51 2.06 -2.68
C ARG A 81 2.57 3.16 -2.71
N ALA A 82 3.82 2.80 -2.99
CA ALA A 82 4.85 3.82 -3.24
C ALA A 82 5.02 4.12 -4.74
N THR A 83 5.58 5.28 -5.07
CA THR A 83 5.99 5.57 -6.46
C THR A 83 7.30 4.88 -6.85
N SER A 84 8.09 4.45 -5.87
CA SER A 84 9.39 3.79 -6.05
C SER A 84 9.69 2.83 -4.90
N SER A 85 10.50 1.80 -5.15
CA SER A 85 11.01 0.86 -4.14
C SER A 85 12.19 1.41 -3.31
N ALA A 86 12.69 2.59 -3.66
CA ALA A 86 13.76 3.27 -2.94
C ALA A 86 13.28 3.65 -1.52
N GLU A 87 14.04 3.26 -0.50
CA GLU A 87 13.62 3.37 0.90
C GLU A 87 13.37 4.81 1.34
N GLN A 88 14.17 5.76 0.83
CA GLN A 88 13.98 7.18 1.09
C GLN A 88 12.66 7.70 0.52
N THR A 89 12.27 7.26 -0.68
CA THR A 89 11.00 7.62 -1.30
C THR A 89 9.83 7.04 -0.52
N VAL A 90 9.88 5.75 -0.18
CA VAL A 90 8.84 5.11 0.64
C VAL A 90 8.72 5.82 1.98
N PHE A 91 9.86 6.14 2.62
CA PHE A 91 9.87 6.86 3.88
C PHE A 91 9.22 8.25 3.78
N LYS A 92 9.56 9.02 2.74
CA LYS A 92 8.98 10.35 2.48
C LYS A 92 7.46 10.24 2.31
N GLU A 93 6.99 9.35 1.45
CA GLU A 93 5.55 9.22 1.13
C GLU A 93 4.72 8.73 2.33
N VAL A 94 5.21 7.72 3.06
CA VAL A 94 4.54 7.22 4.26
C VAL A 94 4.50 8.30 5.34
N SER A 95 5.62 8.99 5.56
CA SER A 95 5.67 10.09 6.54
C SER A 95 4.74 11.23 6.14
N HIS A 96 4.66 11.58 4.86
CA HIS A 96 3.73 12.59 4.35
C HIS A 96 2.26 12.18 4.57
N PHE A 97 1.93 10.91 4.29
CA PHE A 97 0.57 10.39 4.51
C PHE A 97 0.14 10.50 5.98
N PHE A 98 0.98 10.04 6.92
CA PHE A 98 0.66 10.12 8.34
C PHE A 98 0.68 11.56 8.86
N ALA A 99 1.63 12.38 8.42
CA ALA A 99 1.72 13.78 8.81
C ALA A 99 0.52 14.59 8.34
N TYR A 100 -0.02 14.32 7.14
CA TYR A 100 -1.29 14.89 6.68
C TYR A 100 -2.46 14.56 7.63
N ASN A 101 -2.45 13.38 8.23
CA ASN A 101 -3.42 12.96 9.25
C ASN A 101 -3.06 13.47 10.67
N GLY A 102 -2.07 14.36 10.80
CA GLY A 102 -1.64 14.95 12.05
C GLY A 102 -0.95 13.96 12.98
N LEU A 103 -0.15 13.06 12.41
CA LEU A 103 0.59 12.02 13.11
C LEU A 103 2.09 12.10 12.77
N LEU A 104 2.93 12.12 13.80
CA LEU A 104 4.38 12.15 13.65
C LEU A 104 4.97 10.74 13.60
N THR A 105 5.50 10.37 12.44
CA THR A 105 6.28 9.14 12.25
C THR A 105 7.75 9.36 12.58
N ARG A 106 8.45 8.30 13.00
CA ARG A 106 9.91 8.33 13.25
C ARG A 106 10.64 7.38 12.32
N MET A 107 10.45 6.08 12.54
CA MET A 107 11.13 5.03 11.78
C MET A 107 10.14 4.25 10.94
N ILE A 108 10.62 3.73 9.81
CA ILE A 108 9.86 2.81 8.96
C ILE A 108 10.75 1.62 8.64
N LEU A 109 10.31 0.44 9.05
CA LEU A 109 10.95 -0.83 8.69
C LEU A 109 10.14 -1.49 7.59
N LEU A 110 10.72 -1.60 6.40
CA LEU A 110 10.09 -2.31 5.28
C LEU A 110 10.19 -3.82 5.46
N GLY A 111 9.09 -4.52 5.20
CA GLY A 111 8.99 -5.99 5.27
C GLY A 111 9.65 -6.74 4.11
N LYS A 112 10.59 -6.13 3.37
CA LYS A 112 11.13 -6.65 2.09
C LYS A 112 11.63 -8.10 2.17
N HIS A 113 12.16 -8.51 3.32
CA HIS A 113 12.74 -9.83 3.53
C HIS A 113 11.79 -10.82 4.24
N TYR A 114 10.54 -10.42 4.49
CA TYR A 114 9.57 -11.22 5.20
C TYR A 114 8.48 -11.73 4.25
N GLY A 115 8.39 -13.05 4.03
CA GLY A 115 7.38 -13.66 3.13
C GLY A 115 7.96 -14.40 1.92
N GLY A 116 9.29 -14.49 1.81
CA GLY A 116 10.01 -15.21 0.75
C GLY A 116 10.05 -14.47 -0.59
N GLU A 117 10.79 -15.03 -1.54
CA GLU A 117 11.08 -14.40 -2.84
C GLU A 117 9.82 -14.02 -3.63
N ALA A 118 8.79 -14.87 -3.60
CA ALA A 118 7.55 -14.61 -4.31
C ALA A 118 6.79 -13.39 -3.75
N PHE A 119 6.84 -13.14 -2.43
CA PHE A 119 6.22 -11.95 -1.86
C PHE A 119 7.01 -10.70 -2.20
N GLN A 120 8.32 -10.79 -2.09
CA GLN A 120 9.21 -9.70 -2.45
C GLN A 120 8.96 -9.27 -3.90
N LYS A 121 8.88 -10.24 -4.81
CA LYS A 121 8.53 -9.99 -6.21
C LYS A 121 7.17 -9.31 -6.35
N TYR A 122 6.14 -9.77 -5.63
CA TYR A 122 4.84 -9.08 -5.62
C TYR A 122 4.95 -7.62 -5.16
N GLN A 123 5.71 -7.33 -4.09
CA GLN A 123 5.90 -5.95 -3.62
C GLN A 123 6.65 -5.10 -4.65
N GLU A 124 7.63 -5.67 -5.34
CA GLU A 124 8.39 -5.00 -6.40
C GLU A 124 7.52 -4.74 -7.64
N ASP A 125 6.73 -5.72 -8.09
CA ASP A 125 5.90 -5.61 -9.29
C ASP A 125 4.70 -4.67 -9.05
N SER A 126 4.09 -4.73 -7.86
CA SER A 126 2.91 -3.92 -7.52
C SER A 126 3.22 -2.58 -6.86
N MET A 127 4.45 -2.38 -6.39
CA MET A 127 4.85 -1.26 -5.53
C MET A 127 3.98 -1.11 -4.27
N LEU A 128 3.38 -2.21 -3.79
CA LEU A 128 2.62 -2.27 -2.54
C LEU A 128 3.50 -2.84 -1.43
N PHE A 129 3.70 -2.06 -0.36
CA PHE A 129 4.61 -2.42 0.72
C PHE A 129 3.88 -2.72 2.02
N ASP A 130 4.40 -3.73 2.71
CA ASP A 130 4.13 -4.05 4.11
C ASP A 130 5.29 -3.52 4.96
N MET A 131 4.98 -2.87 6.07
CA MET A 131 5.98 -2.21 6.91
C MET A 131 5.54 -2.08 8.37
N LEU A 132 6.51 -1.83 9.26
CA LEU A 132 6.25 -1.30 10.59
C LEU A 132 6.59 0.19 10.60
N VAL A 133 5.61 1.02 10.96
CA VAL A 133 5.77 2.47 11.14
C VAL A 133 5.77 2.77 12.62
N TYR A 134 6.83 3.42 13.11
CA TYR A 134 7.01 3.72 14.53
C TYR A 134 6.54 5.13 14.85
N PHE A 135 5.62 5.22 15.82
CA PHE A 135 5.11 6.47 16.36
C PHE A 135 5.75 6.81 17.71
N VAL A 136 5.70 8.10 18.05
CA VAL A 136 6.32 8.68 19.25
C VAL A 136 5.54 8.43 20.54
N SER A 137 4.28 8.00 20.43
CA SER A 137 3.41 7.75 21.58
C SER A 137 2.39 6.66 21.26
N LYS A 138 1.86 6.02 22.31
CA LYS A 138 0.80 5.02 22.18
C LYS A 138 -0.46 5.64 21.58
N GLU A 139 -0.79 6.85 22.03
CA GLU A 139 -1.98 7.59 21.60
C GLU A 139 -1.95 7.87 20.09
N ASP A 140 -0.76 8.18 19.54
CA ASP A 140 -0.62 8.38 18.10
C ASP A 140 -0.70 7.07 17.31
N ALA A 141 -0.16 5.96 17.83
CA ALA A 141 -0.31 4.65 17.22
C ALA A 141 -1.79 4.21 17.21
N ASP A 142 -2.51 4.39 18.32
CA ASP A 142 -3.93 4.08 18.44
C ASP A 142 -4.77 4.97 17.51
N ARG A 143 -4.47 6.27 17.43
CA ARG A 143 -5.09 7.18 16.46
C ARG A 143 -4.83 6.75 15.02
N ALA A 144 -3.58 6.40 14.67
CA ALA A 144 -3.23 5.94 13.33
C ALA A 144 -4.07 4.72 12.93
N ILE A 145 -4.22 3.75 13.83
CA ILE A 145 -5.05 2.57 13.61
C ILE A 145 -6.52 2.98 13.43
N ALA A 146 -7.05 3.83 14.32
CA ALA A 146 -8.45 4.23 14.28
C ALA A 146 -8.83 5.05 13.04
N THR A 147 -7.95 5.93 12.56
CA THR A 147 -8.27 6.90 11.50
C THR A 147 -7.76 6.49 10.12
N CYS A 148 -6.72 5.66 10.03
CA CYS A 148 -6.08 5.31 8.77
C CYS A 148 -6.38 3.89 8.29
N HIS A 149 -6.93 3.02 9.14
CA HIS A 149 -7.35 1.67 8.74
C HIS A 149 -8.48 1.71 7.70
N GLN A 150 -8.35 0.92 6.63
CA GLN A 150 -9.27 0.86 5.48
C GLN A 150 -9.44 2.18 4.70
N VAL A 151 -8.62 3.20 4.98
CA VAL A 151 -8.59 4.42 4.16
C VAL A 151 -8.09 4.09 2.76
N SER A 152 -8.74 4.69 1.76
CA SER A 152 -8.31 4.58 0.36
C SER A 152 -7.08 5.42 0.10
N TYR A 153 -6.05 4.80 -0.46
CA TYR A 153 -4.77 5.41 -0.83
C TYR A 153 -4.35 4.89 -2.21
N TYR A 154 -4.34 5.76 -3.23
CA TYR A 154 -4.19 5.36 -4.64
C TYR A 154 -5.17 4.25 -5.07
N GLY A 155 -6.39 4.27 -4.53
CA GLY A 155 -7.44 3.29 -4.82
C GLY A 155 -7.30 1.94 -4.12
N TYR A 156 -6.23 1.74 -3.34
CA TYR A 156 -6.03 0.59 -2.46
C TYR A 156 -6.54 0.90 -1.05
N LYS A 157 -7.08 -0.10 -0.35
CA LYS A 157 -7.44 0.05 1.06
C LYS A 157 -6.25 -0.33 1.94
N LEU A 158 -5.82 0.63 2.76
CA LEU A 158 -4.72 0.41 3.70
C LEU A 158 -5.14 -0.53 4.82
N THR A 159 -4.26 -1.46 5.17
CA THR A 159 -4.39 -2.24 6.41
C THR A 159 -3.49 -1.63 7.45
N VAL A 160 -4.07 -0.99 8.46
CA VAL A 160 -3.35 -0.37 9.58
C VAL A 160 -3.71 -1.09 10.87
N LEU A 161 -2.77 -1.82 11.47
CA LEU A 161 -3.01 -2.69 12.63
C LEU A 161 -1.89 -2.49 13.68
N PRO A 162 -2.06 -2.92 14.95
CA PRO A 162 -0.99 -2.87 15.94
C PRO A 162 0.30 -3.55 15.44
N GLY A 163 1.48 -3.02 15.73
CA GLY A 163 2.74 -3.61 15.28
C GLY A 163 3.33 -4.66 16.23
N ARG A 164 2.91 -4.66 17.51
CA ARG A 164 3.40 -5.60 18.55
C ARG A 164 2.45 -6.76 18.83
N ILE A 165 1.15 -6.49 18.71
CA ILE A 165 0.10 -7.41 19.14
C ILE A 165 -0.49 -8.06 17.87
N PRO A 166 -0.44 -9.39 17.74
CA PRO A 166 -1.05 -10.06 16.60
C PRO A 166 -2.57 -9.94 16.66
N ILE A 167 -3.18 -9.62 15.53
CA ILE A 167 -4.62 -9.62 15.31
C ILE A 167 -4.94 -10.81 14.41
N TYR A 168 -5.86 -11.65 14.84
CA TYR A 168 -6.23 -12.86 14.13
C TYR A 168 -7.55 -12.71 13.39
N TYR A 169 -7.69 -13.48 12.31
CA TYR A 169 -9.00 -13.71 11.71
C TYR A 169 -9.89 -14.53 12.63
N ASP A 170 -11.19 -14.24 12.63
CA ASP A 170 -12.17 -15.10 13.27
C ASP A 170 -12.59 -16.22 12.30
N GLU A 171 -12.19 -17.46 12.60
CA GLU A 171 -12.43 -18.63 11.75
C GLU A 171 -13.91 -18.91 11.45
N LYS A 172 -14.84 -18.42 12.27
CA LYS A 172 -16.28 -18.67 12.10
C LYS A 172 -16.94 -17.74 11.08
N ARG A 173 -16.29 -16.62 10.79
CA ARG A 173 -16.80 -15.56 9.91
C ARG A 173 -15.75 -15.09 8.91
N SER A 174 -14.72 -15.91 8.68
CA SER A 174 -13.66 -15.63 7.72
C SER A 174 -13.42 -16.80 6.78
N VAL A 175 -13.06 -16.46 5.54
CA VAL A 175 -12.59 -17.42 4.54
C VAL A 175 -11.27 -16.96 3.95
N ARG A 176 -10.50 -17.92 3.44
CA ARG A 176 -9.38 -17.60 2.53
C ARG A 176 -9.81 -17.88 1.10
N ILE A 177 -9.54 -16.95 0.21
CA ILE A 177 -9.55 -17.19 -1.23
C ILE A 177 -8.14 -17.66 -1.59
N VAL A 178 -8.04 -18.82 -2.23
CA VAL A 178 -6.78 -19.43 -2.69
C VAL A 178 -6.58 -19.22 -4.18
N ASP A 179 -5.40 -19.59 -4.68
CA ASP A 179 -5.01 -19.51 -6.09
C ASP A 179 -5.18 -18.10 -6.67
N VAL A 180 -5.00 -17.09 -5.81
CA VAL A 180 -5.00 -15.68 -6.20
C VAL A 180 -3.69 -15.43 -6.93
N GLU A 181 -3.77 -15.14 -8.23
CA GLU A 181 -2.60 -14.99 -9.10
C GLU A 181 -1.63 -13.92 -8.59
N ALA A 182 -0.34 -14.19 -8.78
CA ALA A 182 0.72 -13.59 -7.99
C ALA A 182 1.23 -12.20 -8.44
N PRO A 183 1.09 -11.69 -9.68
CA PRO A 183 1.71 -10.40 -9.96
C PRO A 183 0.85 -9.21 -9.52
N TYR A 184 -0.49 -9.30 -9.54
CA TYR A 184 -1.34 -8.13 -9.33
C TYR A 184 -2.32 -8.24 -8.15
N PRO A 185 -2.63 -7.10 -7.51
CA PRO A 185 -3.56 -7.02 -6.38
C PRO A 185 -5.01 -7.28 -6.83
N GLN A 186 -5.58 -8.42 -6.39
CA GLN A 186 -6.97 -8.82 -6.65
C GLN A 186 -7.92 -8.55 -5.46
N GLU A 187 -7.40 -8.07 -4.32
CA GLU A 187 -8.14 -7.90 -3.07
C GLU A 187 -9.40 -7.06 -3.30
N ARG A 188 -9.29 -5.97 -4.05
CA ARG A 188 -10.42 -5.13 -4.38
C ARG A 188 -11.48 -5.86 -5.20
N GLN A 189 -11.08 -6.64 -6.20
CA GLN A 189 -12.03 -7.33 -7.06
C GLN A 189 -12.77 -8.43 -6.28
N ILE A 190 -12.04 -9.14 -5.40
CA ILE A 190 -12.62 -10.08 -4.45
C ILE A 190 -13.61 -9.34 -3.53
N GLU A 191 -13.23 -8.18 -2.99
CA GLU A 191 -14.11 -7.38 -2.14
C GLU A 191 -15.37 -6.94 -2.88
N GLU A 192 -15.26 -6.40 -4.09
CA GLU A 192 -16.38 -5.94 -4.91
C GLU A 192 -17.33 -7.10 -5.26
N ASP A 193 -16.79 -8.27 -5.61
CA ASP A 193 -17.59 -9.44 -5.95
C ASP A 193 -18.35 -9.99 -4.73
N LEU A 194 -17.70 -10.09 -3.57
CA LEU A 194 -18.33 -10.57 -2.33
C LEU A 194 -19.29 -9.53 -1.75
N SER A 195 -18.98 -8.24 -1.89
CA SER A 195 -19.77 -7.12 -1.38
C SER A 195 -21.09 -6.89 -2.12
N LYS A 196 -21.30 -7.52 -3.28
CA LYS A 196 -22.59 -7.52 -3.99
C LYS A 196 -23.72 -8.14 -3.17
N HIS A 197 -23.38 -9.05 -2.26
CA HIS A 197 -24.34 -9.80 -1.46
C HIS A 197 -24.40 -9.30 -0.02
N VAL A 198 -23.24 -9.11 0.61
CA VAL A 198 -23.12 -8.64 1.99
C VAL A 198 -21.84 -7.82 2.19
N PRO A 199 -21.80 -6.86 3.12
CA PRO A 199 -20.58 -6.09 3.37
C PRO A 199 -19.40 -6.95 3.83
N VAL A 200 -18.24 -6.75 3.23
CA VAL A 200 -16.95 -7.28 3.72
C VAL A 200 -16.43 -6.36 4.83
N GLN A 201 -16.04 -6.93 5.97
CA GLN A 201 -15.50 -6.16 7.10
C GLN A 201 -14.00 -5.95 6.96
N PHE A 202 -13.27 -6.96 6.48
CA PHE A 202 -11.83 -6.89 6.29
C PHE A 202 -11.41 -7.76 5.12
N ILE A 203 -10.46 -7.26 4.35
CA ILE A 203 -9.79 -8.02 3.30
C ILE A 203 -8.30 -7.71 3.29
N GLY A 204 -7.48 -8.74 3.18
CA GLY A 204 -6.02 -8.57 3.16
C GLY A 204 -5.28 -9.79 2.66
N ARG A 205 -4.20 -9.55 1.92
CA ARG A 205 -3.29 -10.60 1.47
C ARG A 205 -2.37 -11.01 2.61
N TYR A 206 -2.52 -12.24 3.10
CA TYR A 206 -1.70 -12.76 4.19
C TYR A 206 -0.67 -13.80 3.72
N SER A 207 -0.86 -14.40 2.53
CA SER A 207 0.15 -15.23 1.85
C SER A 207 0.29 -14.81 0.39
N ASN A 208 1.26 -15.36 -0.34
CA ASN A 208 1.54 -14.93 -1.72
C ASN A 208 0.41 -15.31 -2.68
N CYS A 209 -0.30 -16.40 -2.38
CA CYS A 209 -1.36 -16.94 -3.23
C CYS A 209 -2.72 -17.00 -2.52
N SER A 210 -2.89 -16.27 -1.41
CA SER A 210 -4.17 -16.26 -0.71
C SER A 210 -4.51 -14.92 -0.07
N VAL A 211 -5.79 -14.59 -0.18
CA VAL A 211 -6.41 -13.40 0.41
C VAL A 211 -7.37 -13.85 1.49
N GLY A 212 -7.24 -13.29 2.69
CA GLY A 212 -8.18 -13.52 3.77
C GLY A 212 -9.31 -12.49 3.70
N VAL A 213 -10.54 -12.94 3.93
CA VAL A 213 -11.74 -12.11 3.95
C VAL A 213 -12.50 -12.40 5.23
N GLU A 214 -12.83 -11.37 5.98
CA GLU A 214 -13.64 -11.46 7.20
C GLU A 214 -14.94 -10.67 7.01
N PHE A 215 -16.03 -11.26 7.49
CA PHE A 215 -17.37 -10.70 7.46
C PHE A 215 -17.85 -10.35 8.87
N LEU A 216 -18.91 -9.55 8.94
CA LEU A 216 -19.51 -9.16 10.21
C LEU A 216 -20.05 -10.37 11.00
N SER A 217 -20.65 -11.34 10.31
CA SER A 217 -21.19 -12.55 10.90
C SER A 217 -20.96 -13.81 10.05
N ALA A 218 -21.13 -14.99 10.65
CA ALA A 218 -21.07 -16.26 9.94
C ALA A 218 -22.18 -16.39 8.87
N ALA A 219 -23.35 -15.80 9.11
CA ALA A 219 -24.46 -15.79 8.15
C ALA A 219 -24.12 -14.93 6.92
N ASP A 220 -23.49 -13.78 7.13
CA ASP A 220 -23.02 -12.93 6.03
C ASP A 220 -21.98 -13.67 5.20
N MET A 221 -21.00 -14.29 5.86
CA MET A 221 -19.98 -15.11 5.19
C MET A 221 -20.59 -16.18 4.29
N LEU A 222 -21.56 -16.95 4.79
CA LEU A 222 -22.24 -17.98 3.99
C LEU A 222 -23.01 -17.36 2.80
N THR A 223 -23.71 -16.25 3.04
CA THR A 223 -24.45 -15.53 1.99
C THR A 223 -23.53 -15.03 0.86
N ALA A 224 -22.36 -14.47 1.20
CA ALA A 224 -21.36 -14.06 0.22
C ALA A 224 -20.80 -15.25 -0.59
N ILE A 225 -20.51 -16.37 0.08
CA ILE A 225 -19.95 -17.58 -0.55
C ILE A 225 -20.95 -18.21 -1.51
N GLU A 226 -22.23 -18.27 -1.13
CA GLU A 226 -23.30 -18.84 -1.96
C GLU A 226 -23.61 -17.97 -3.19
N GLY A 227 -23.49 -16.64 -3.04
CA GLY A 227 -23.79 -15.68 -4.11
C GLY A 227 -22.70 -15.57 -5.19
N GLN A 228 -21.45 -15.84 -4.83
CA GLN A 228 -20.31 -15.69 -5.73
C GLN A 228 -20.00 -17.00 -6.50
N ARG A 229 -19.50 -16.90 -7.74
CA ARG A 229 -19.15 -18.06 -8.58
C ARG A 229 -17.69 -18.10 -9.03
N ARG A 230 -16.94 -17.03 -8.79
CA ARG A 230 -15.61 -16.82 -9.40
C ARG A 230 -14.49 -17.33 -8.52
N TRP A 231 -14.63 -17.12 -7.22
CA TRP A 231 -13.59 -17.35 -6.24
C TRP A 231 -13.76 -18.72 -5.60
N ALA A 232 -12.65 -19.32 -5.18
CA ALA A 232 -12.61 -20.60 -4.50
C ALA A 232 -12.41 -20.41 -2.98
N PRO A 233 -13.48 -20.12 -2.20
CA PRO A 233 -13.36 -19.91 -0.78
C PRO A 233 -13.04 -21.22 -0.06
N HIS A 234 -12.08 -21.14 0.85
CA HIS A 234 -11.71 -22.20 1.77
C HIS A 234 -11.86 -21.70 3.20
N ARG A 235 -12.10 -22.63 4.13
CA ARG A 235 -12.10 -22.31 5.55
C ARG A 235 -10.78 -21.62 5.94
N MET A 236 -10.89 -20.54 6.70
CA MET A 236 -9.74 -19.86 7.29
C MET A 236 -9.10 -20.78 8.35
N PRO A 237 -7.79 -21.06 8.29
CA PRO A 237 -7.11 -21.80 9.34
C PRO A 237 -7.17 -21.06 10.68
N CYS A 238 -7.22 -21.82 11.77
CA CYS A 238 -7.06 -21.28 13.12
C CYS A 238 -5.75 -20.49 13.23
N ASP A 239 -5.74 -19.48 14.10
CA ASP A 239 -4.55 -18.68 14.42
C ASP A 239 -3.89 -17.99 13.20
N THR A 240 -4.66 -17.74 12.13
CA THR A 240 -4.18 -16.96 10.99
C THR A 240 -4.15 -15.48 11.37
N MET A 241 -2.97 -14.86 11.37
CA MET A 241 -2.82 -13.42 11.61
C MET A 241 -3.27 -12.60 10.40
N LYS A 242 -3.86 -11.43 10.66
CA LYS A 242 -4.15 -10.41 9.65
C LYS A 242 -2.89 -9.65 9.25
N GLN A 243 -1.96 -9.45 10.17
CA GLN A 243 -0.63 -8.96 9.83
C GLN A 243 0.22 -10.08 9.25
N ARG A 244 1.06 -9.76 8.26
CA ARG A 244 2.08 -10.68 7.79
C ARG A 244 3.18 -10.88 8.82
N PHE A 245 3.58 -9.80 9.50
CA PHE A 245 4.56 -9.83 10.57
C PHE A 245 4.26 -8.81 11.66
N ILE A 246 4.79 -9.07 12.84
CA ILE A 246 4.81 -8.15 13.99
C ILE A 246 6.25 -7.93 14.44
N GLU A 247 6.51 -6.86 15.20
CA GLU A 247 7.84 -6.44 15.67
C GLU A 247 8.63 -7.61 16.29
N GLY A 248 7.98 -8.40 17.15
CA GLY A 248 8.58 -9.55 17.83
C GLY A 248 9.16 -10.60 16.86
N GLN A 249 8.55 -10.78 15.68
CA GLN A 249 8.97 -11.75 14.67
C GLN A 249 10.13 -11.23 13.80
N VAL A 250 10.32 -9.91 13.74
CA VAL A 250 11.35 -9.26 12.90
C VAL A 250 12.45 -8.59 13.73
N THR A 251 12.56 -8.89 15.03
CA THR A 251 13.59 -8.33 15.92
C THR A 251 15.02 -8.48 15.40
N LYS A 252 15.35 -9.62 14.77
CA LYS A 252 16.68 -9.83 14.16
C LYS A 252 16.93 -8.88 12.98
N ILE A 253 15.92 -8.66 12.15
CA ILE A 253 16.00 -7.73 11.01
C ILE A 253 16.18 -6.31 11.54
N ILE A 254 15.39 -5.90 12.54
CA ILE A 254 15.50 -4.58 13.18
C ILE A 254 16.91 -4.36 13.73
N LYS A 255 17.45 -5.32 14.49
CA LYS A 255 18.82 -5.22 15.02
C LYS A 255 19.85 -5.05 13.91
N TYR A 256 19.72 -5.83 12.83
CA TYR A 256 20.60 -5.72 11.67
C TYR A 256 20.48 -4.34 11.01
N THR A 257 19.27 -3.83 10.80
CA THR A 257 19.04 -2.49 10.25
C THR A 257 19.65 -1.40 11.11
N ILE A 258 19.49 -1.46 12.44
CA ILE A 258 20.12 -0.50 13.37
C ILE A 258 21.65 -0.55 13.27
N MET A 259 22.24 -1.74 13.14
CA MET A 259 23.69 -1.90 13.01
C MET A 259 24.23 -1.44 11.65
N ALA A 260 23.50 -1.74 10.57
CA ALA A 260 23.90 -1.42 9.20
C ALA A 260 23.63 0.05 8.85
N THR A 261 22.67 0.69 9.51
CA THR A 261 22.26 2.07 9.26
C THR A 261 22.10 2.80 10.60
N PRO A 262 23.20 3.38 11.13
CA PRO A 262 23.18 4.07 12.42
C PRO A 262 22.14 5.19 12.51
N SER A 263 21.86 5.86 11.39
CA SER A 263 20.85 6.92 11.29
C SER A 263 19.41 6.43 11.32
N PHE A 264 19.16 5.12 11.36
CA PHE A 264 17.80 4.57 11.45
C PHE A 264 17.05 5.13 12.66
N LEU A 265 17.69 5.18 13.83
CA LEU A 265 17.06 5.71 15.06
C LEU A 265 16.81 7.22 15.01
N ASP A 266 17.51 7.94 14.13
CA ASP A 266 17.41 9.38 13.97
C ASP A 266 16.39 9.80 12.90
N MET A 267 15.87 8.83 12.12
CA MET A 267 14.92 9.09 11.04
C MET A 267 13.75 9.97 11.51
N LYS A 268 13.53 11.08 10.79
CA LYS A 268 12.48 12.06 11.00
C LYS A 268 11.88 12.44 9.64
N PRO A 269 10.61 12.87 9.58
CA PRO A 269 10.06 13.48 8.37
C PRO A 269 10.94 14.66 7.93
N GLY A 270 10.86 15.01 6.65
CA GLY A 270 11.58 16.17 6.11
C GLY A 270 11.29 17.46 6.89
N ALA A 271 12.27 18.37 6.93
CA ALA A 271 12.25 19.55 7.80
C ALA A 271 10.98 20.39 7.68
N VAL A 272 10.45 20.56 6.46
CA VAL A 272 9.20 21.28 6.20
C VAL A 272 8.04 20.60 6.94
N VAL A 273 7.80 19.31 6.68
CA VAL A 273 6.70 18.54 7.29
C VAL A 273 6.82 18.55 8.81
N LEU A 274 8.03 18.33 9.33
CA LEU A 274 8.28 18.35 10.76
C LEU A 274 7.96 19.70 11.39
N ARG A 275 8.37 20.81 10.76
CA ARG A 275 8.08 22.16 11.24
C ARG A 275 6.57 22.41 11.37
N TRP A 276 5.79 22.06 10.35
CA TRP A 276 4.33 22.19 10.39
C TRP A 276 3.70 21.42 11.57
N LEU A 277 4.16 20.18 11.79
CA LEU A 277 3.68 19.35 12.91
C LEU A 277 4.04 19.94 14.28
N LEU A 278 5.24 20.53 14.42
CA LEU A 278 5.68 21.20 15.64
C LEU A 278 4.91 22.50 15.90
N GLU A 279 4.56 23.23 14.84
CA GLU A 279 3.72 24.42 14.91
C GLU A 279 2.23 24.10 15.13
N GLY A 280 1.84 22.82 15.13
CA GLY A 280 0.47 22.37 15.39
C GLY A 280 -0.46 22.46 14.18
N TYR A 281 0.10 22.48 12.97
CA TYR A 281 -0.64 22.63 11.73
C TYR A 281 -0.50 21.40 10.83
N ARG A 282 -1.53 21.14 10.03
CA ARG A 282 -1.47 20.11 8.99
C ARG A 282 -0.45 20.52 7.92
N PRO A 283 0.56 19.69 7.62
CA PRO A 283 1.52 19.99 6.59
C PRO A 283 0.90 20.00 5.18
N PHE A 284 1.43 20.87 4.31
CA PHE A 284 1.15 20.84 2.88
C PHE A 284 1.98 19.75 2.23
N VAL A 285 1.35 18.62 1.93
CA VAL A 285 1.96 17.52 1.19
C VAL A 285 1.22 17.31 -0.12
N ASN A 286 1.89 16.71 -1.11
CA ASN A 286 1.25 16.22 -2.32
C ASN A 286 0.08 15.29 -1.93
N LEU A 287 -1.10 15.42 -2.56
CA LEU A 287 -2.29 14.60 -2.26
C LEU A 287 -2.74 13.76 -3.45
N ASP A 288 -1.84 13.46 -4.38
CA ASP A 288 -2.11 12.71 -5.60
C ASP A 288 -2.68 11.33 -5.30
N TRP A 289 -2.50 10.80 -4.10
CA TRP A 289 -3.13 9.55 -3.65
C TRP A 289 -4.63 9.64 -3.36
N ARG A 290 -5.19 10.85 -3.25
CA ARG A 290 -6.63 11.05 -2.99
C ARG A 290 -7.46 11.02 -4.27
N GLY A 291 -8.73 10.67 -4.12
CA GLY A 291 -9.70 10.73 -5.22
C GLY A 291 -9.61 9.59 -6.23
N HIS A 292 -8.66 8.66 -6.06
CA HIS A 292 -8.58 7.45 -6.87
C HIS A 292 -9.72 6.50 -6.51
N THR A 293 -10.69 6.40 -7.42
CA THR A 293 -11.76 5.42 -7.30
C THR A 293 -11.34 4.04 -7.76
N PHE A 294 -10.20 3.87 -8.44
CA PHE A 294 -9.64 2.60 -8.92
C PHE A 294 -8.16 2.46 -8.52
N PRO A 295 -7.65 1.24 -8.30
CA PRO A 295 -6.27 1.05 -7.90
C PRO A 295 -5.30 1.54 -8.97
N VAL A 296 -4.35 2.38 -8.59
CA VAL A 296 -3.30 2.83 -9.52
C VAL A 296 -2.30 1.70 -9.69
N MET A 297 -2.34 1.07 -10.86
CA MET A 297 -1.48 -0.06 -11.22
C MET A 297 -0.14 0.42 -11.79
N THR A 298 0.89 -0.40 -11.59
CA THR A 298 2.16 -0.30 -12.32
C THR A 298 1.97 -0.76 -13.78
N ASP A 299 2.90 -0.41 -14.66
CA ASP A 299 2.85 -0.87 -16.06
C ASP A 299 2.92 -2.40 -16.13
N ALA A 300 3.75 -3.03 -15.30
CA ALA A 300 3.83 -4.50 -15.18
C ALA A 300 2.47 -5.14 -14.81
N ASN A 301 1.74 -4.54 -13.86
CA ASN A 301 0.41 -5.03 -13.48
C ASN A 301 -0.63 -4.80 -14.59
N ARG A 302 -0.54 -3.68 -15.29
CA ARG A 302 -1.43 -3.38 -16.42
C ARG A 302 -1.22 -4.38 -17.56
N ASP A 303 0.03 -4.66 -17.91
CA ASP A 303 0.37 -5.63 -18.97
C ASP A 303 -0.08 -7.05 -18.59
N SER A 304 0.08 -7.43 -17.31
CA SER A 304 -0.38 -8.73 -16.79
C SER A 304 -1.91 -8.89 -16.90
N LEU A 305 -2.67 -7.86 -16.52
CA LEU A 305 -4.12 -7.86 -16.65
C LEU A 305 -4.60 -7.94 -18.11
N GLN A 306 -3.94 -7.20 -19.00
CA GLN A 306 -4.26 -7.28 -20.43
C GLN A 306 -3.99 -8.68 -21.00
N LEU A 307 -2.92 -9.34 -20.55
CA LEU A 307 -2.61 -10.70 -20.96
C LEU A 307 -3.68 -11.70 -20.48
N GLU A 308 -4.14 -11.59 -19.23
CA GLU A 308 -5.23 -12.41 -18.72
C GLU A 308 -6.53 -12.19 -19.47
N GLU A 309 -6.92 -10.94 -19.75
CA GLU A 309 -8.12 -10.66 -20.55
C GLU A 309 -8.02 -11.29 -21.95
N VAL A 310 -6.83 -11.29 -22.55
CA VAL A 310 -6.59 -11.96 -23.84
C VAL A 310 -6.67 -13.48 -23.69
N LEU A 311 -6.11 -14.06 -22.63
CA LEU A 311 -6.18 -15.49 -22.37
C LEU A 311 -7.61 -15.96 -22.10
N GLU A 312 -8.39 -15.20 -21.33
CA GLU A 312 -9.80 -15.47 -21.06
C GLU A 312 -10.62 -15.43 -22.36
N LYS A 313 -10.41 -14.39 -23.20
CA LYS A 313 -11.02 -14.30 -24.54
C LYS A 313 -10.62 -15.47 -25.44
N LEU A 314 -9.39 -15.99 -25.32
CA LEU A 314 -8.92 -17.18 -26.04
C LEU A 314 -9.45 -18.50 -25.45
N GLN A 315 -9.88 -18.51 -24.19
CA GLN A 315 -10.52 -19.66 -23.53
C GLN A 315 -12.02 -19.72 -23.81
N ASP A 316 -12.64 -18.62 -24.26
CA ASP A 316 -14.01 -18.61 -24.76
C ASP A 316 -14.16 -19.57 -25.97
N PRO A 317 -14.94 -20.67 -25.83
CA PRO A 317 -15.11 -21.66 -26.89
C PRO A 317 -15.72 -21.06 -28.17
N ASP A 318 -16.50 -19.99 -28.08
CA ASP A 318 -17.09 -19.34 -29.26
C ASP A 318 -16.07 -18.50 -30.02
N GLN A 319 -15.09 -17.89 -29.33
CA GLN A 319 -13.98 -17.23 -30.01
C GLN A 319 -13.01 -18.23 -30.64
N ARG A 320 -12.76 -19.38 -30.00
CA ARG A 320 -11.99 -20.49 -30.63
C ARG A 320 -12.65 -20.98 -31.90
N ARG A 321 -13.98 -21.15 -31.90
CA ARG A 321 -14.76 -21.49 -33.09
C ARG A 321 -14.64 -20.42 -34.16
N THR A 322 -14.82 -19.15 -33.81
CA THR A 322 -14.76 -18.03 -34.74
C THR A 322 -13.36 -17.89 -35.38
N LYS A 323 -12.30 -18.09 -34.60
CA LYS A 323 -10.91 -18.06 -35.10
C LYS A 323 -10.62 -19.27 -36.01
N ALA A 324 -11.02 -20.47 -35.62
CA ALA A 324 -10.87 -21.68 -36.43
C ALA A 324 -11.65 -21.59 -37.74
N GLU A 325 -12.86 -21.03 -37.73
CA GLU A 325 -13.66 -20.78 -38.94
C GLU A 325 -12.99 -19.78 -39.88
N LYS A 326 -12.38 -18.72 -39.33
CA LYS A 326 -11.65 -17.71 -40.11
C LYS A 326 -10.39 -18.30 -40.75
N GLU A 327 -9.64 -19.10 -40.02
CA GLU A 327 -8.45 -19.82 -40.54
C GLU A 327 -8.85 -20.85 -41.60
N ALA A 328 -9.93 -21.62 -41.39
CA ALA A 328 -10.44 -22.57 -42.37
C ALA A 328 -10.88 -21.88 -43.68
N LYS A 329 -11.55 -20.73 -43.60
CA LYS A 329 -11.90 -19.92 -44.78
C LYS A 329 -10.66 -19.42 -45.53
N THR A 330 -9.62 -18.99 -44.81
CA THR A 330 -8.36 -18.54 -45.43
C THR A 330 -7.66 -19.69 -46.17
N VAL A 331 -7.57 -20.87 -45.55
CA VAL A 331 -6.98 -22.07 -46.17
C VAL A 331 -7.78 -22.52 -47.40
N LEU A 332 -9.12 -22.53 -47.31
CA LEU A 332 -9.99 -22.84 -48.45
C LEU A 332 -9.79 -21.85 -49.61
N GLY A 333 -9.67 -20.56 -49.33
CA GLY A 333 -9.36 -19.54 -50.33
C GLY A 333 -8.01 -19.75 -51.00
N GLN A 334 -6.98 -20.16 -50.26
CA GLN A 334 -5.67 -20.50 -50.81
C GLN A 334 -5.74 -21.75 -51.70
N ILE A 335 -6.43 -22.81 -51.26
CA ILE A 335 -6.64 -24.04 -52.05
C ILE A 335 -7.37 -23.74 -53.36
N GLN A 336 -8.41 -22.90 -53.32
CA GLN A 336 -9.14 -22.50 -54.53
C GLN A 336 -8.25 -21.70 -55.50
N LYS A 337 -7.43 -20.78 -55.00
CA LYS A 337 -6.44 -20.04 -55.81
C LYS A 337 -5.42 -20.98 -56.46
N PHE A 338 -4.93 -21.98 -55.72
CA PHE A 338 -4.02 -23.01 -56.26
C PHE A 338 -4.68 -23.90 -57.32
N LYS A 339 -5.95 -24.29 -57.14
CA LYS A 339 -6.70 -25.07 -58.15
C LYS A 339 -6.97 -24.27 -59.43
N ALA A 340 -7.23 -22.97 -59.32
CA ALA A 340 -7.41 -22.08 -60.46
C ALA A 340 -6.12 -21.83 -61.25
N HIS A 341 -4.95 -22.07 -60.66
CA HIS A 341 -3.63 -21.92 -61.28
C HIS A 341 -3.03 -23.24 -61.79
N LYS A 342 -3.78 -24.36 -61.79
CA LYS A 342 -3.34 -25.55 -62.52
C LYS A 342 -3.51 -25.28 -64.02
N PRO A 343 -2.43 -25.18 -64.82
CA PRO A 343 -2.58 -25.12 -66.26
C PRO A 343 -3.16 -26.45 -66.74
N ASN A 344 -4.10 -26.39 -67.68
CA ASN A 344 -4.59 -27.55 -68.43
C ASN A 344 -3.43 -28.15 -69.24
N SER A 345 -2.60 -28.97 -68.61
CA SER A 345 -1.70 -29.90 -69.30
C SER A 345 -2.52 -31.13 -69.67
N GLY A 346 -3.26 -31.01 -70.77
CA GLY A 346 -4.14 -32.04 -71.29
C GLY A 346 -4.42 -31.84 -72.77
N SER A 347 -3.35 -31.85 -73.59
CA SER A 347 -3.35 -32.21 -75.01
C SER A 347 -1.94 -32.00 -75.57
N VAL A 348 -1.10 -33.05 -75.63
CA VAL A 348 -0.89 -33.99 -76.75
C VAL A 348 -0.08 -35.17 -76.22
#